data_AF-A0A7K2PBA6-F1
#
_entry.id   AF-A0A7K2PBA6-F1
#
_cell.length_a   1.000
_cell.length_b   1.000
_cell.length_c   1.000
_cell.angle_alpha   90.00
_cell.angle_beta   90.00
_cell.angle_gamma   90.00
#
_symmetry.space_group_name_H-M   'P 1'
#
loop_
_entity.id
_entity.type
_entity.pdbx_description
1 polymer ?
#
loop_
_entity_poly.entity_id
_entity_poly.type
_entity_poly.pdbx_seq_one_letter_code
_entity_poly.pdbx_strand_id
1 'polypeptide(L)' 'MRDDGAALVDLAVNVRADTPPAWLREHVAASLGSLAAYPDGRAARAAVAARHGLPVERVLLTAGAAEAFVLLARALKVRR' A
#
# COMPACT_ATOMS: atom_id res chain seq x y z
N MET A 1 -5.92 14.43 11.42
CA MET A 1 -5.35 14.97 12.66
C MET A 1 -4.16 15.83 12.27
N ARG A 2 -4.41 17.07 11.86
CA ARG A 2 -3.39 18.12 11.93
C ARG A 2 -3.64 18.72 13.30
N ASP A 3 -2.82 18.34 14.26
CA ASP A 3 -2.70 19.10 15.50
C ASP A 3 -1.88 20.35 15.16
N ASP A 4 -2.15 21.46 15.82
CA ASP A 4 -1.64 22.80 15.54
C ASP A 4 -0.16 22.95 16.01
N GLY A 5 0.64 21.92 15.73
CA GLY A 5 1.99 21.67 16.22
C GLY A 5 3.07 22.39 15.44
N ALA A 6 3.01 23.72 15.36
CA ALA A 6 4.15 24.50 14.87
C ALA A 6 5.42 24.38 15.76
N ALA A 7 5.33 23.67 16.89
CA ALA A 7 6.42 23.49 17.86
C ALA A 7 6.72 22.02 18.25
N LEU A 8 6.06 21.02 17.65
CA LEU A 8 6.32 19.61 18.00
C LEU A 8 7.35 19.00 17.05
N VAL A 9 8.38 18.38 17.63
CA VAL A 9 9.36 17.59 16.87
C VAL A 9 8.72 16.25 16.51
N ASP A 10 8.61 15.95 15.23
CA ASP A 10 8.13 14.66 14.75
C ASP A 10 9.21 13.59 14.99
N LEU A 11 8.92 12.65 15.89
CA LEU A 11 9.78 11.52 16.25
C LEU A 11 9.33 10.21 15.55
N ALA A 12 8.50 10.29 14.50
CA ALA A 12 8.08 9.13 13.74
C ALA A 12 9.27 8.48 13.00
N VAL A 13 9.69 7.30 13.46
CA VAL A 13 10.90 6.62 12.95
C VAL A 13 10.70 5.82 11.66
N ASN A 14 9.45 5.58 11.25
CA ASN A 14 9.11 4.77 10.07
C ASN A 14 8.23 5.54 9.07
N VAL A 15 8.27 6.87 9.11
CA VAL A 15 7.60 7.73 8.14
C VAL A 15 8.68 8.39 7.29
N ARG A 16 8.53 8.32 5.97
CA ARG A 16 9.42 9.07 5.07
C ARG A 16 8.94 10.51 5.00
N ALA A 17 9.77 11.42 5.50
CA ALA A 17 9.62 12.86 5.26
C ALA A 17 9.60 13.16 3.75
N ASP A 18 8.96 14.26 3.36
CA ASP A 18 8.87 14.72 1.97
C ASP A 18 8.21 13.73 0.98
N THR A 19 7.32 12.86 1.48
CA THR A 19 6.53 11.93 0.64
C THR A 19 5.04 12.28 0.61
N PRO A 20 4.30 11.88 -0.44
CA PRO A 20 4.76 11.21 -1.66
C PRO A 20 5.46 12.16 -2.66
N PRO A 21 6.35 11.64 -3.52
CA PRO A 21 6.91 12.40 -4.65
C PRO A 21 5.84 13.04 -5.51
N ALA A 22 6.15 14.17 -6.15
CA ALA A 22 5.19 14.97 -6.93
C ALA A 22 4.42 14.12 -7.96
N TRP A 23 5.12 13.30 -8.75
CA TRP A 23 4.51 12.42 -9.75
C TRP A 23 3.46 11.47 -9.15
N LEU A 24 3.68 10.97 -7.94
CA LEU A 24 2.76 10.03 -7.29
C LEU A 24 1.53 10.77 -6.76
N ARG A 25 1.73 11.98 -6.23
CA ARG A 25 0.64 12.86 -5.79
C ARG A 25 -0.28 13.21 -6.95
N GLU A 26 0.30 13.61 -8.08
CA GLU A 26 -0.43 13.92 -9.32
C GLU A 26 -1.22 12.71 -9.83
N HIS A 27 -0.59 11.53 -9.86
CA HIS A 27 -1.24 10.30 -10.28
C HIS A 27 -2.44 9.92 -9.40
N VAL A 28 -2.28 10.02 -8.08
CA VAL A 28 -3.37 9.74 -7.13
C VAL A 28 -4.51 10.75 -7.31
N ALA A 29 -4.20 12.05 -7.43
CA ALA A 29 -5.21 13.08 -7.67
C ALA A 29 -6.00 12.84 -8.95
N ALA A 30 -5.34 12.42 -10.03
CA ALA A 30 -5.99 12.09 -11.30
C ALA A 30 -6.97 10.89 -11.19
N SER A 31 -6.70 9.93 -10.29
CA SER A 31 -7.58 8.77 -10.08
C SER A 31 -8.87 9.08 -9.31
N LEU A 32 -9.00 10.26 -8.69
CA LEU A 32 -10.17 10.57 -7.85
C LEU A 32 -11.49 10.58 -8.63
N GLY A 33 -11.45 10.87 -9.94
CA GLY A 33 -12.62 10.85 -10.81
C GLY A 33 -13.20 9.46 -11.06
N SER A 34 -12.44 8.38 -10.83
CA SER A 34 -12.91 7.00 -11.07
C SER A 34 -13.42 6.28 -9.81
N LEU A 35 -13.48 6.95 -8.66
CA LEU A 35 -13.79 6.32 -7.37
C LEU A 35 -15.21 5.76 -7.25
N ALA A 36 -16.13 6.14 -8.13
CA ALA A 36 -17.49 5.59 -8.16
C ALA A 36 -17.51 4.10 -8.56
N ALA A 37 -16.48 3.63 -9.28
CA ALA A 37 -16.34 2.24 -9.68
C ALA A 37 -15.40 1.50 -8.73
N TYR A 38 -15.65 0.19 -8.56
CA TYR A 38 -14.69 -0.67 -7.86
C TYR A 38 -13.41 -0.79 -8.71
N PRO A 39 -12.21 -0.65 -8.13
CA PRO A 39 -10.97 -0.66 -8.89
C PRO A 39 -10.64 -2.05 -9.49
N ASP A 40 -10.08 -2.06 -10.70
CA ASP A 40 -9.49 -3.25 -11.30
C ASP A 40 -8.04 -3.45 -10.83
N GLY A 41 -7.80 -4.50 -10.03
CA GLY A 41 -6.48 -4.82 -9.49
C GLY A 41 -5.54 -5.57 -10.43
N ARG A 42 -5.96 -5.94 -11.66
CA ARG A 42 -5.14 -6.78 -12.55
C ARG A 42 -3.82 -6.14 -12.95
N ALA A 43 -3.84 -4.85 -13.31
CA ALA A 43 -2.63 -4.13 -13.71
C ALA A 43 -1.61 -4.05 -12.56
N ALA A 44 -2.09 -3.80 -11.34
CA ALA A 44 -1.24 -3.75 -10.15
C ALA A 44 -0.63 -5.12 -9.83
N ARG A 45 -1.39 -6.22 -9.95
CA ARG A 45 -0.87 -7.59 -9.77
C ARG A 45 0.23 -7.91 -10.78
N ALA A 46 0.02 -7.58 -12.06
CA ALA A 46 1.02 -7.80 -13.11
C ALA A 46 2.31 -7.00 -12.87
N ALA A 47 2.20 -5.73 -12.46
CA ALA A 47 3.35 -4.89 -12.16
C ALA A 47 4.19 -5.45 -10.99
N VAL A 48 3.54 -5.91 -9.91
CA VAL A 48 4.23 -6.54 -8.77
C VAL A 48 4.87 -7.87 -9.19
N ALA A 49 4.15 -8.70 -9.95
CA ALA A 49 4.66 -9.96 -10.47
C ALA A 49 5.96 -9.76 -11.28
N ALA A 50 5.95 -8.82 -12.23
CA ALA A 50 7.10 -8.47 -13.06
C ALA A 50 8.27 -7.94 -12.21
N ARG A 51 8.00 -7.06 -11.24
CA ARG A 51 9.03 -6.52 -10.35
C ARG A 51 9.75 -7.60 -9.54
N HIS A 52 9.06 -8.66 -9.16
CA HIS A 52 9.61 -9.73 -8.33
C HIS A 52 10.01 -10.98 -9.11
N GLY A 53 9.85 -11.01 -10.44
CA GLY A 53 10.16 -12.18 -11.26
C GLY A 53 9.27 -13.39 -10.95
N LEU A 54 8.02 -13.15 -10.56
CA LEU A 54 7.07 -14.19 -10.17
C LEU A 54 5.90 -14.29 -11.16
N PRO A 55 5.27 -15.47 -11.29
CA PRO A 55 3.99 -15.60 -11.97
C PRO A 55 2.89 -14.83 -11.21
N VAL A 56 1.91 -14.29 -11.93
CA VAL A 56 0.87 -13.41 -11.35
C VAL A 56 -0.01 -14.13 -10.33
N GLU A 57 -0.16 -15.45 -10.46
CA GLU A 57 -0.91 -16.33 -9.55
C GLU A 57 -0.25 -16.43 -8.17
N ARG A 58 1.02 -16.03 -8.04
CA ARG A 58 1.74 -15.93 -6.75
C ARG A 58 1.67 -14.54 -6.14
N VAL A 59 0.86 -13.64 -6.68
CA VAL A 59 0.72 -12.26 -6.18
C VAL A 59 -0.66 -12.06 -5.56
N LEU A 60 -0.66 -11.77 -4.25
CA LEU A 60 -1.82 -11.26 -3.53
C LEU A 60 -1.56 -9.81 -3.12
N LEU A 61 -2.38 -8.88 -3.62
CA LEU A 61 -2.38 -7.50 -3.16
C LEU A 61 -3.22 -7.40 -1.88
N THR A 62 -2.73 -6.65 -0.91
CA THR A 62 -3.38 -6.41 0.38
C THR A 62 -3.49 -4.91 0.65
N ALA A 63 -4.37 -4.51 1.56
CA ALA A 63 -4.48 -3.15 2.10
C ALA A 63 -3.32 -2.85 3.08
N GLY A 64 -2.09 -2.94 2.59
CA GLY A 64 -0.86 -2.83 3.36
C GLY A 64 -0.38 -4.14 3.98
N ALA A 65 0.83 -4.12 4.53
CA ALA A 65 1.47 -5.32 5.10
C ALA A 65 0.75 -5.87 6.34
N ALA A 66 0.08 -5.00 7.11
CA ALA A 66 -0.67 -5.40 8.30
C ALA A 66 -1.75 -6.44 7.99
N GLU A 67 -2.51 -6.25 6.91
CA GLU A 67 -3.53 -7.23 6.47
C GLU A 67 -2.89 -8.58 6.09
N ALA A 68 -1.74 -8.55 5.41
CA ALA A 68 -1.04 -9.77 5.02
C ALA A 68 -0.68 -10.64 6.25
N PHE A 69 -0.21 -10.04 7.34
CA PHE A 69 0.06 -10.78 8.59
C PHE A 69 -1.19 -11.44 9.16
N VAL A 70 -2.33 -10.74 9.15
CA VAL A 70 -3.61 -11.30 9.62
C VAL A 70 -4.05 -12.47 8.74
N LEU A 71 -3.94 -12.33 7.42
CA LEU A 71 -4.29 -13.40 6.47
C LEU A 71 -3.40 -14.63 6.66
N LEU A 72 -2.08 -14.44 6.81
CA LEU A 72 -1.14 -15.53 7.05
C LEU A 72 -1.46 -16.29 8.34
N ALA A 73 -1.71 -15.56 9.44
CA ALA A 73 -2.06 -16.17 10.73
C ALA A 73 -3.36 -16.99 10.67
N ARG A 74 -4.32 -16.57 9.85
CA ARG A 74 -5.61 -17.29 9.66
C ARG A 74 -5.48 -18.48 8.71
N ALA A 75 -4.67 -18.37 7.67
CA ALA A 75 -4.57 -19.37 6.62
C ALA A 75 -3.68 -20.56 7.00
N LEU A 76 -2.67 -20.34 7.84
CA LEU A 76 -1.66 -21.35 8.15
C LEU A 76 -1.95 -22.05 9.47
N LYS A 77 -1.99 -23.40 9.46
CA LYS A 77 -1.91 -24.20 10.69
C LYS A 77 -0.45 -24.23 11.16
N VAL A 78 -0.09 -23.32 12.05
CA VAL A 78 1.25 -23.27 12.64
C VAL A 78 1.42 -24.45 13.59
N ARG A 79 2.41 -25.31 13.32
CA ARG A 79 2.85 -26.34 14.27
C ARG A 79 4.09 -25.82 15.01
N ARG A 80 4.17 -26.15 16.30
CA ARG A 80 5.36 -25.92 17.13
C ARG A 80 6.47 -26.87 16.76
#